data_AF-A0A640VS54-F1
#
_entry.id   AF-A0A640VS54-F1
#
_cell.length_a   1.000
_cell.length_b   1.000
_cell.length_c   1.000
_cell.angle_alpha   90.00
_cell.angle_beta   90.00
_cell.angle_gamma   90.00
#
_symmetry.space_group_name_H-M   'P 1'
#
loop_
_entity.id
_entity.type
_entity.pdbx_description
1 polymer ?
#
loop_
_entity_poly.entity_id
_entity_poly.type
_entity_poly.pdbx_seq_one_letter_code
_entity_poly.pdbx_strand_id
1 'polypeptide(L)'
;MLRTAVLFCTILILSACGGRDSSRTEPLRNPPPLPVAGGQPQIVSGPINSACLAQRRRGATQERCGCIQAAANQSLSRSQQRQGVQFFDDPGQLQEVRQSGSESNRAFWDAWKRFAETAETVCGGI
;
A
#
# COMPACT_ATOMS: atom_id res chain seq x y z
N MET A 1 41.16 -13.42 -19.30
CA MET A 1 42.30 -12.68 -18.73
C MET A 1 42.54 -11.45 -19.59
N LEU A 2 42.86 -10.34 -18.92
CA LEU A 2 43.38 -9.08 -19.45
C LEU A 2 42.37 -8.03 -19.98
N ARG A 3 42.37 -6.88 -19.27
CA ARG A 3 41.95 -5.53 -19.70
C ARG A 3 40.43 -5.31 -19.65
N THR A 4 39.85 -4.86 -18.55
CA THR A 4 39.73 -3.42 -18.24
C THR A 4 39.51 -3.19 -16.75
N ALA A 5 40.61 -3.18 -15.99
CA ALA A 5 40.67 -2.65 -14.64
C ALA A 5 41.23 -1.22 -14.71
N VAL A 6 40.39 -0.24 -15.03
CA VAL A 6 40.57 1.24 -14.85
C VAL A 6 39.15 1.78 -15.08
N LEU A 7 38.42 2.52 -14.25
CA LEU A 7 38.68 3.59 -13.29
C LEU A 7 37.62 3.45 -12.17
N PHE A 8 37.95 3.24 -10.89
CA PHE A 8 38.19 4.28 -9.89
C PHE A 8 37.92 5.74 -10.32
N CYS A 9 36.77 6.28 -9.92
CA CYS A 9 36.59 7.68 -9.49
C CYS A 9 35.16 7.77 -8.93
N THR A 10 34.97 7.70 -7.60
CA THR A 10 34.70 8.89 -6.77
C THR A 10 33.70 9.83 -7.46
N ILE A 11 32.50 9.99 -6.92
CA ILE A 11 32.23 11.18 -6.10
C ILE A 11 31.09 10.88 -5.10
N LEU A 12 31.46 10.93 -3.82
CA LEU A 12 30.60 11.25 -2.68
C LEU A 12 30.23 12.74 -2.77
N ILE A 13 28.94 13.08 -2.77
CA ILE A 13 28.48 14.39 -2.32
C ILE A 13 27.37 14.15 -1.29
N LEU A 14 27.78 14.02 -0.02
CA LEU A 14 26.89 14.33 1.09
C LEU A 14 26.93 15.86 1.28
N SER A 15 25.90 16.55 0.80
CA SER A 15 25.62 17.91 1.22
C SER A 15 24.68 17.85 2.42
N ALA A 16 25.23 18.09 3.61
CA ALA A 16 24.46 18.35 4.82
C ALA A 16 24.51 19.84 5.18
N CYS A 17 23.46 20.26 5.90
CA CYS A 17 23.32 21.43 6.78
C CYS A 17 22.87 22.79 6.20
N GLY A 18 21.81 23.31 6.83
CA GLY A 18 21.48 24.73 6.97
C GLY A 18 20.12 25.06 6.35
N GLY A 19 19.11 25.56 7.06
CA GLY A 19 19.03 26.09 8.41
C GLY A 19 17.60 26.62 8.58
N ARG A 20 17.12 26.54 9.81
CA ARG A 20 15.75 26.81 10.25
C ARG A 20 15.50 28.33 10.42
N ASP A 21 14.20 28.65 10.47
CA ASP A 21 13.54 29.80 11.12
C ASP A 21 13.14 31.01 10.28
N SER A 22 11.82 31.23 10.18
CA SER A 22 11.14 32.21 11.05
C SER A 22 9.64 32.29 10.75
N SER A 23 8.85 31.87 11.73
CA SER A 23 7.78 32.68 12.34
C SER A 23 6.91 33.52 11.39
N ARG A 24 5.93 32.89 10.74
CA ARG A 24 4.72 33.64 10.35
C ARG A 24 3.79 33.73 11.55
N THR A 25 3.65 34.95 12.01
CA THR A 25 2.63 35.44 12.95
C THR A 25 1.24 35.02 12.44
N GLU A 26 0.63 34.03 13.08
CA GLU A 26 -0.76 33.61 12.85
C GLU A 26 -1.68 34.57 13.62
N PRO A 27 -2.49 35.43 12.96
CA PRO A 27 -3.61 36.07 13.64
C PRO A 27 -4.62 34.98 14.00
N LEU A 28 -4.90 34.82 15.29
CA LEU A 28 -5.90 33.91 15.84
C LEU A 28 -7.24 34.13 15.12
N ARG A 29 -7.53 33.26 14.16
CA ARG A 29 -8.84 33.12 13.52
C ARG A 29 -9.14 31.66 13.22
N ASN A 30 -8.96 30.79 14.22
CA ASN A 30 -9.52 29.45 14.20
C ASN A 30 -9.95 29.07 15.63
N PRO A 31 -11.24 28.76 15.86
CA PRO A 31 -11.69 28.26 17.16
C PRO A 31 -11.06 26.89 17.47
N PRO A 32 -11.03 26.46 18.74
CA PRO A 32 -10.54 25.12 19.08
C PRO A 32 -11.33 24.08 18.29
N PRO A 33 -10.68 23.04 17.73
CA PRO A 33 -11.41 21.96 17.11
C PRO A 33 -12.32 21.34 18.18
N LEU A 34 -13.63 21.37 17.93
CA LEU A 34 -14.56 20.51 18.61
C LEU A 34 -14.01 19.07 18.51
N PRO A 35 -14.15 18.23 19.54
CA PRO A 35 -13.94 16.81 19.35
C PRO A 35 -14.95 16.36 18.30
N VAL A 36 -14.50 16.23 17.05
CA VAL A 36 -15.18 15.41 16.06
C VAL A 36 -15.26 14.06 16.74
N ALA A 37 -16.45 13.71 17.21
CA ALA A 37 -16.74 12.40 17.77
C ALA A 37 -16.17 11.41 16.77
N GLY A 38 -15.05 10.79 17.18
CA GLY A 38 -14.23 9.98 16.31
C GLY A 38 -15.15 8.96 15.66
N GLY A 39 -15.30 9.05 14.35
CA GLY A 39 -15.70 7.90 13.57
C GLY A 39 -14.65 6.85 13.90
N GLN A 40 -14.98 5.93 14.81
CA GLN A 40 -14.11 4.81 15.11
C GLN A 40 -13.79 4.19 13.75
N PRO A 41 -12.50 3.91 13.44
CA PRO A 41 -12.18 3.22 12.20
C PRO A 41 -13.09 2.00 12.18
N GLN A 42 -14.03 1.99 11.24
CA GLN A 42 -14.90 0.84 11.07
C GLN A 42 -13.94 -0.23 10.57
N ILE A 43 -13.50 -1.09 11.49
CA ILE A 43 -12.56 -2.15 11.15
C ILE A 43 -13.34 -3.09 10.25
N VAL A 44 -13.17 -2.91 8.95
CA VAL A 44 -13.75 -3.79 7.95
C VAL A 44 -12.95 -5.08 7.99
N SER A 45 -13.54 -6.11 8.57
CA SER A 45 -12.96 -7.44 8.64
C SER A 45 -13.31 -8.26 7.40
N GLY A 46 -12.52 -9.31 7.16
CA GLY A 46 -12.71 -10.20 6.02
C GLY A 46 -11.44 -10.98 5.69
N PRO A 47 -11.50 -11.84 4.66
CA PRO A 47 -10.38 -12.71 4.29
C PRO A 47 -9.11 -11.95 3.91
N ILE A 48 -9.24 -10.84 3.17
CA ILE A 48 -8.10 -9.99 2.77
C ILE A 48 -7.56 -9.21 3.98
N ASN A 49 -8.43 -8.75 4.90
CA ASN A 49 -8.01 -8.12 6.15
C ASN A 49 -7.13 -9.08 6.97
N SER A 50 -7.60 -10.30 7.19
CA SER A 50 -6.86 -11.32 7.95
C SER A 50 -5.53 -11.68 7.29
N ALA A 51 -5.51 -11.86 5.96
CA ALA A 51 -4.30 -12.15 5.21
C ALA A 51 -3.30 -10.99 5.27
N CYS A 52 -3.77 -9.75 5.13
CA CYS A 52 -2.96 -8.55 5.29
C CYS A 52 -2.33 -8.47 6.70
N LEU A 53 -3.12 -8.68 7.75
CA LEU A 53 -2.65 -8.64 9.14
C LEU A 53 -1.63 -9.75 9.45
N ALA A 54 -1.68 -10.88 8.75
CA ALA A 54 -0.65 -11.92 8.86
C ALA A 54 0.73 -11.41 8.38
N GLN A 55 0.77 -10.43 7.48
CA GLN A 55 2.00 -9.84 6.93
C GLN A 55 2.64 -8.77 7.85
N ARG A 56 2.60 -8.97 9.18
CA ARG A 56 2.96 -7.98 10.23
C ARG A 56 4.25 -7.18 9.99
N ARG A 57 5.23 -7.74 9.28
CA ARG A 57 6.52 -7.07 8.99
C ARG A 57 6.46 -6.01 7.88
N ARG A 58 5.31 -5.83 7.20
CA ARG A 58 5.16 -4.95 6.02
C ARG A 58 4.28 -3.72 6.29
N GLY A 59 4.24 -3.24 7.53
CA GLY A 59 3.36 -2.14 7.93
C GLY A 59 1.88 -2.54 7.86
N ALA A 60 1.56 -3.78 8.24
CA ALA A 60 0.19 -4.26 8.33
C ALA A 60 -0.41 -3.84 9.67
N THR A 61 -1.06 -2.68 9.70
CA THR A 61 -1.83 -2.17 10.85
C THR A 61 -3.31 -2.51 10.70
N GLN A 62 -4.05 -2.42 11.81
CA GLN A 62 -5.49 -2.70 11.81
C GLN A 62 -6.25 -1.74 10.90
N GLU A 63 -5.88 -0.46 10.95
CA GLU A 63 -6.46 0.60 10.13
C GLU A 63 -6.19 0.36 8.64
N ARG A 64 -4.92 0.10 8.28
CA ARG A 64 -4.51 -0.10 6.89
C ARG A 64 -5.11 -1.37 6.30
N CYS A 65 -5.06 -2.49 7.01
CA CYS A 65 -5.65 -3.74 6.53
C CYS A 65 -7.19 -3.67 6.48
N GLY A 66 -7.83 -2.86 7.34
CA GLY A 66 -9.26 -2.56 7.23
C GLY A 66 -9.58 -1.80 5.94
N CYS A 67 -8.80 -0.75 5.63
CA CYS A 67 -8.92 0.00 4.39
C CYS A 67 -8.72 -0.89 3.14
N ILE A 68 -7.69 -1.73 3.15
CA ILE A 68 -7.43 -2.69 2.05
C ILE A 68 -8.60 -3.65 1.86
N GLN A 69 -9.20 -4.15 2.94
CA GLN A 69 -10.39 -5.01 2.84
C GLN A 69 -11.62 -4.26 2.32
N ALA A 70 -11.78 -2.98 2.65
CA ALA A 70 -12.84 -2.15 2.09
C ALA A 70 -12.66 -1.93 0.58
N ALA A 71 -11.44 -1.70 0.12
CA ALA A 71 -11.12 -1.67 -1.31
C ALA A 71 -11.41 -3.02 -1.98
N ALA A 72 -11.01 -4.13 -1.35
CA ALA A 72 -11.29 -5.47 -1.86
C ALA A 72 -12.81 -5.76 -1.98
N ASN A 73 -13.63 -5.28 -1.05
CA ASN A 73 -15.08 -5.45 -1.13
C ASN A 73 -15.73 -4.68 -2.28
N GLN A 74 -15.12 -3.59 -2.74
CA GLN A 74 -15.60 -2.80 -3.86
C GLN A 74 -15.18 -3.40 -5.22
N SER A 75 -13.98 -4.00 -5.27
CA SER A 75 -13.37 -4.40 -6.54
C SER A 75 -13.38 -5.92 -6.80
N LEU A 76 -13.49 -6.75 -5.76
CA LEU A 76 -13.37 -8.20 -5.85
C LEU A 76 -14.64 -8.91 -5.38
N SER A 77 -15.06 -9.93 -6.13
CA SER A 77 -16.08 -10.87 -5.68
C SER A 77 -15.60 -11.69 -4.49
N ARG A 78 -16.52 -12.35 -3.78
CA ARG A 78 -16.17 -13.23 -2.66
C ARG A 78 -15.25 -14.39 -3.06
N SER A 79 -15.41 -14.95 -4.27
CA SER A 79 -14.52 -16.00 -4.77
C SER A 79 -13.14 -15.45 -5.10
N GLN A 80 -13.07 -14.27 -5.73
CA GLN A 80 -11.81 -13.60 -6.04
C GLN A 80 -11.06 -13.20 -4.76
N GLN A 81 -11.75 -12.76 -3.70
CA GLN A 81 -11.12 -12.49 -2.41
C GLN A 81 -10.47 -13.75 -1.81
N ARG A 82 -11.15 -14.91 -1.88
CA ARG A 82 -10.58 -16.18 -1.38
C ARG A 82 -9.35 -16.62 -2.18
N GLN A 83 -9.38 -16.49 -3.50
CA GLN A 83 -8.21 -16.75 -4.35
C GLN A 83 -7.08 -15.78 -4.00
N GLY A 84 -7.39 -14.50 -3.85
CA GLY A 84 -6.44 -13.44 -3.55
C GLY A 84 -5.71 -13.59 -2.21
N VAL A 85 -6.33 -14.23 -1.21
CA VAL A 85 -5.67 -14.54 0.08
C VAL A 85 -4.38 -15.33 -0.13
N GLN A 86 -4.37 -16.27 -1.07
CA GLN A 86 -3.22 -17.15 -1.32
C GLN A 86 -1.98 -16.36 -1.76
N PHE A 87 -2.17 -15.20 -2.40
CA PHE A 87 -1.06 -14.38 -2.92
C PHE A 87 -0.37 -13.54 -1.86
N PHE A 88 -0.96 -13.39 -0.67
CA PHE A 88 -0.27 -12.78 0.46
C PHE A 88 0.84 -13.69 1.00
N ASP A 89 0.62 -15.00 0.94
CA ASP A 89 1.61 -16.00 1.37
C ASP A 89 2.58 -16.36 0.25
N ASP A 90 2.08 -16.48 -0.98
CA ASP A 90 2.88 -16.78 -2.18
C ASP A 90 2.61 -15.76 -3.30
N PRO A 91 3.36 -14.63 -3.32
CA PRO A 91 3.24 -13.64 -4.37
C PRO A 91 3.57 -14.15 -5.79
N GLY A 92 4.25 -15.31 -5.91
CA GLY A 92 4.63 -15.90 -7.19
C GLY A 92 3.43 -16.34 -8.02
N GLN A 93 2.40 -16.89 -7.36
CA GLN A 93 1.18 -17.34 -8.03
C GLN A 93 0.44 -16.19 -8.74
N LEU A 94 0.54 -14.96 -8.23
CA LEU A 94 -0.04 -13.81 -8.92
C LEU A 94 0.66 -13.53 -10.25
N GLN A 95 1.97 -13.81 -10.36
CA GLN A 95 2.70 -13.68 -11.63
C GLN A 95 2.27 -14.74 -12.63
N GLU A 96 1.95 -15.95 -12.18
CA GLU A 96 1.40 -17.01 -13.04
C GLU A 96 0.02 -16.65 -13.56
N VAL A 97 -0.86 -16.13 -12.69
CA VAL A 97 -2.20 -15.64 -13.08
C VAL A 97 -2.09 -14.52 -14.12
N ARG A 98 -1.17 -13.56 -13.92
CA ARG A 98 -0.91 -12.46 -14.86
C ARG A 98 -0.46 -12.94 -16.24
N GLN A 99 0.35 -14.00 -16.29
CA GLN A 99 0.89 -14.56 -17.53
C GLN A 99 -0.01 -15.61 -18.18
N SER A 100 -1.08 -16.02 -17.51
CA SER A 100 -1.97 -17.08 -17.99
C SER A 100 -2.79 -16.64 -19.21
N GLY A 101 -2.95 -17.55 -20.18
CA GLY A 101 -3.86 -17.37 -21.31
C GLY A 101 -5.34 -17.57 -20.97
N SER A 102 -5.67 -18.11 -19.79
CA SER A 102 -7.05 -18.43 -19.40
C SER A 102 -7.91 -17.17 -19.25
N GLU A 103 -9.15 -17.24 -19.73
CA GLU A 103 -10.12 -16.15 -19.59
C GLU A 103 -10.49 -15.87 -18.12
N SER A 104 -10.61 -16.91 -17.29
CA SER A 104 -10.89 -16.75 -15.87
C SER A 104 -9.77 -16.02 -15.13
N ASN A 105 -8.52 -16.35 -15.46
CA ASN A 105 -7.33 -15.70 -14.89
C ASN A 105 -7.21 -14.26 -15.37
N ARG A 106 -7.54 -13.99 -16.64
CA ARG A 106 -7.58 -12.63 -17.17
C ARG A 106 -8.62 -11.77 -16.46
N ALA A 107 -9.84 -12.28 -16.29
CA ALA A 107 -10.90 -11.59 -15.57
C ALA A 107 -10.53 -11.34 -14.10
N PHE A 108 -9.92 -12.32 -13.44
CA PHE A 108 -9.35 -12.16 -12.10
C PHE A 108 -8.28 -11.06 -12.09
N TRP A 109 -7.32 -11.11 -13.01
CA TRP A 109 -6.21 -10.17 -13.07
C TRP A 109 -6.69 -8.73 -13.26
N ASP A 110 -7.70 -8.52 -14.12
CA ASP A 110 -8.31 -7.20 -14.30
C ASP A 110 -8.99 -6.69 -13.02
N ALA A 111 -9.70 -7.56 -12.29
CA ALA A 111 -10.29 -7.19 -11.01
C ALA A 111 -9.22 -6.90 -9.95
N TRP A 112 -8.14 -7.70 -9.92
CA TRP A 112 -7.02 -7.54 -9.01
C TRP A 112 -6.26 -6.23 -9.22
N LYS A 113 -6.03 -5.81 -10.48
CA LYS A 113 -5.45 -4.50 -10.78
C LYS A 113 -6.31 -3.36 -10.25
N ARG A 114 -7.63 -3.38 -10.54
CA ARG A 114 -8.55 -2.33 -10.03
C ARG A 114 -8.54 -2.26 -8.50
N PHE A 115 -8.51 -3.42 -7.85
CA PHE A 115 -8.36 -3.52 -6.41
C PHE A 115 -7.07 -2.84 -5.92
N ALA A 116 -5.92 -3.19 -6.53
CA ALA A 116 -4.63 -2.64 -6.15
C ALA A 116 -4.56 -1.12 -6.35
N GLU A 117 -5.03 -0.61 -7.48
CA GLU A 117 -5.11 0.83 -7.79
C GLU A 117 -6.00 1.57 -6.80
N THR A 118 -7.16 0.99 -6.47
CA THR A 118 -8.08 1.57 -5.48
C THR A 118 -7.42 1.60 -4.10
N ALA A 119 -6.80 0.50 -3.68
CA ALA A 119 -6.13 0.39 -2.39
C ALA A 119 -4.94 1.35 -2.27
N GLU A 120 -4.13 1.52 -3.33
CA GLU A 120 -3.03 2.48 -3.36
C GLU A 120 -3.55 3.92 -3.22
N THR A 121 -4.60 4.25 -3.97
CA THR A 121 -5.21 5.58 -3.96
C THR A 121 -5.78 5.96 -2.59
N VAL A 122 -6.50 5.03 -1.94
CA VAL A 122 -7.25 5.36 -0.71
C VAL A 122 -6.54 4.97 0.58
N CYS A 123 -5.61 4.02 0.53
CA CYS A 123 -4.92 3.49 1.70
C CYS A 123 -3.41 3.79 1.71
N GLY A 124 -2.83 4.40 0.66
CA GLY A 124 -1.39 4.64 0.56
C GLY A 124 -0.82 5.62 1.59
N GLY A 125 -1.65 6.50 2.13
CA GLY A 125 -1.27 7.46 3.18
C GLY A 125 -1.54 7.00 4.62
N ILE A 126 -2.01 5.76 4.81
CA ILE A 126 -2.26 5.12 6.11
C ILE A 126 -1.05 4.27 6.51
#